data_AF-L0WCI1-F1
#
_entry.id   AF-L0WCI1-F1
#
_cell.length_a   1.000
_cell.length_b   1.000
_cell.length_c   1.000
_cell.angle_alpha   90.00
_cell.angle_beta   90.00
_cell.angle_gamma   90.00
#
_symmetry.space_group_name_H-M   'P 1'
#
loop_
_entity.id
_entity.type
_entity.pdbx_description
1 polymer ?
#
loop_
_entity_poly.entity_id
_entity_poly.type
_entity_poly.pdbx_seq_one_letter_code
_entity_poly.pdbx_strand_id
1 'polypeptide(L)'
;MIRGFYDKQKENDMLRFFGALLFSLVLAACGGGGGGSSSNNDSGNDGAKKSATKYLPEGASKPTSEQAGWISGVYDAETGSDNDEIYYYIDEEGVVHTYDYMNDGVDSSGNCYAVAANGKANYQLEGKQLYWVESKQEFAVNLVDDVKTVVTLGVDGNHDIDKLVLAGSFSGSTGLFMKLSSINGKEVNINLALRAAPVSSPTITDIKSALCE
;
A
#
# COMPACT_ATOMS: atom_id res chain seq x y z
N MET A 1 -17.80 41.09 -21.61
CA MET A 1 -17.87 42.32 -20.78
C MET A 1 -18.77 42.00 -19.60
N ILE A 2 -18.31 42.38 -18.41
CA ILE A 2 -19.01 42.39 -17.10
C ILE A 2 -18.97 41.10 -16.27
N ARG A 3 -18.42 41.32 -15.08
CA ARG A 3 -18.19 40.49 -13.89
C ARG A 3 -19.47 40.33 -13.06
N GLY A 4 -19.49 39.34 -12.17
CA GLY A 4 -20.31 39.35 -10.94
C GLY A 4 -20.02 38.09 -10.14
N PHE A 5 -19.01 38.09 -9.26
CA PHE A 5 -19.06 38.44 -7.83
C PHE A 5 -19.89 37.48 -6.95
N TYR A 6 -19.14 36.86 -6.03
CA TYR A 6 -19.52 36.17 -4.79
C TYR A 6 -20.79 36.69 -4.11
N ASP A 7 -21.54 35.77 -3.47
CA ASP A 7 -21.99 36.05 -2.09
C ASP A 7 -22.16 34.80 -1.21
N LYS A 8 -21.84 35.00 0.08
CA LYS A 8 -21.90 34.04 1.20
C LYS A 8 -23.24 34.16 1.94
N GLN A 9 -23.86 33.03 2.27
CA GLN A 9 -24.73 32.84 3.46
C GLN A 9 -24.65 31.34 3.79
N LYS A 10 -24.18 30.84 4.94
CA LYS A 10 -24.33 31.15 6.37
C LYS A 10 -25.77 31.00 6.89
N GLU A 11 -26.21 29.74 6.98
CA GLU A 11 -27.29 29.27 7.85
C GLU A 11 -26.61 28.33 8.88
N ASN A 12 -26.49 28.68 10.17
CA ASN A 12 -27.52 28.70 11.21
C ASN A 12 -28.28 27.37 11.35
N ASP A 13 -27.70 26.43 12.10
CA ASP A 13 -28.47 25.50 12.92
C ASP A 13 -27.81 25.38 14.29
N MET A 14 -28.23 26.28 15.18
CA MET A 14 -27.96 26.24 16.61
C MET A 14 -29.33 26.13 17.26
N LEU A 15 -29.77 24.95 17.68
CA LEU A 15 -30.81 24.78 18.71
C LEU A 15 -31.12 23.29 19.00
N ARG A 16 -30.71 22.84 20.20
CA ARG A 16 -31.54 22.20 21.26
C ARG A 16 -31.10 20.84 21.83
N PHE A 17 -30.73 20.92 23.11
CA PHE A 17 -31.32 20.23 24.29
C PHE A 17 -30.92 18.78 24.68
N PHE A 18 -30.89 18.62 26.02
CA PHE A 18 -30.78 17.41 26.87
C PHE A 18 -29.40 16.74 26.89
N GLY A 19 -28.68 16.57 28.01
CA GLY A 19 -29.14 16.33 29.38
C GLY A 19 -29.09 14.83 29.69
N ALA A 20 -27.91 14.30 30.04
CA ALA A 20 -27.71 13.03 30.76
C ALA A 20 -26.22 12.97 31.17
N LEU A 21 -25.86 13.08 32.45
CA LEU A 21 -25.75 12.00 33.43
C LEU A 21 -24.77 10.87 33.03
N LEU A 22 -23.82 10.62 33.95
CA LEU A 22 -23.26 9.33 34.37
C LEU A 22 -21.88 8.86 33.85
N PHE A 23 -21.07 8.59 34.88
CA PHE A 23 -20.07 7.54 35.06
C PHE A 23 -18.62 7.79 34.61
N SER A 24 -17.85 8.29 35.57
CA SER A 24 -16.46 7.90 35.80
C SER A 24 -16.30 6.38 35.81
N LEU A 25 -15.40 5.86 34.98
CA LEU A 25 -14.87 4.50 35.12
C LEU A 25 -13.38 4.61 35.47
N VAL A 26 -13.07 4.33 36.73
CA VAL A 26 -11.70 4.04 37.19
C VAL A 26 -11.47 2.56 36.94
N LEU A 27 -10.53 2.20 36.07
CA LEU A 27 -9.96 0.86 36.02
C LEU A 27 -8.58 0.90 36.66
N ALA A 28 -8.54 0.52 37.94
CA ALA A 28 -7.34 -0.01 38.56
C ALA A 28 -7.33 -1.52 38.31
N ALA A 29 -6.33 -2.01 37.58
CA ALA A 29 -5.98 -3.43 37.55
C ALA A 29 -4.49 -3.55 37.88
N CYS A 30 -4.25 -3.77 39.17
CA CYS A 30 -3.05 -4.34 39.74
C CYS A 30 -3.04 -5.85 39.39
N GLY A 31 -1.89 -6.38 38.94
CA GLY A 31 -1.78 -7.80 38.61
C GLY A 31 -0.37 -8.26 38.24
N GLY A 32 0.49 -8.38 39.26
CA GLY A 32 1.37 -9.55 39.48
C GLY A 32 2.44 -9.96 38.45
N GLY A 33 3.70 -9.57 38.72
CA GLY A 33 4.82 -10.44 39.09
C GLY A 33 5.24 -11.65 38.23
N GLY A 34 6.53 -11.72 37.90
CA GLY A 34 7.22 -12.96 37.54
C GLY A 34 8.59 -12.74 36.89
N GLY A 35 9.66 -12.75 37.68
CA GLY A 35 11.04 -12.63 37.21
C GLY A 35 11.58 -13.92 36.57
N GLY A 36 12.62 -13.77 35.75
CA GLY A 36 13.40 -14.86 35.18
C GLY A 36 14.54 -14.33 34.32
N SER A 37 15.68 -14.03 34.96
CA SER A 37 16.94 -13.79 34.28
C SER A 37 17.50 -15.10 33.71
N SER A 38 17.97 -15.07 32.46
CA SER A 38 19.18 -15.79 32.08
C SER A 38 19.81 -15.15 30.85
N SER A 39 21.05 -14.68 31.04
CA SER A 39 21.95 -14.21 29.99
C SER A 39 22.49 -15.36 29.14
N ASN A 40 22.97 -14.98 27.95
CA ASN A 40 24.01 -15.58 27.09
C ASN A 40 23.45 -16.16 25.77
N ASN A 41 23.98 -15.87 24.59
CA ASN A 41 25.23 -15.22 24.21
C ASN A 41 25.01 -14.30 23.01
N ASP A 42 25.54 -13.08 23.12
CA ASP A 42 25.79 -12.19 22.01
C ASP A 42 27.10 -12.62 21.34
N SER A 43 27.05 -12.96 20.05
CA SER A 43 28.20 -13.02 19.14
C SER A 43 27.69 -13.22 17.72
N GLY A 44 27.44 -12.11 17.04
CA GLY A 44 27.05 -12.12 15.63
C GLY A 44 26.89 -10.71 15.09
N ASN A 45 28.02 -10.00 14.98
CA ASN A 45 28.16 -8.75 14.24
C ASN A 45 27.65 -8.90 12.81
N ASP A 46 26.43 -8.43 12.56
CA ASP A 46 26.00 -7.82 11.31
C ASP A 46 24.81 -6.92 11.63
N GLY A 47 24.80 -5.71 11.06
CA GLY A 47 23.72 -4.73 11.20
C GLY A 47 22.41 -5.26 10.59
N ALA A 48 21.73 -6.15 11.31
CA ALA A 48 20.56 -6.85 10.87
C ALA A 48 19.46 -5.84 10.54
N LYS A 49 19.25 -5.65 9.23
CA LYS A 49 17.98 -5.14 8.67
C LYS A 49 16.87 -5.85 9.44
N LYS A 50 16.06 -5.10 10.20
CA LYS A 50 14.86 -5.63 10.86
C LYS A 50 14.12 -6.48 9.83
N SER A 51 13.95 -7.77 10.13
CA SER A 51 13.45 -8.76 9.18
C SER A 51 12.14 -8.27 8.54
N ALA A 52 12.17 -7.99 7.24
CA ALA A 52 11.01 -7.56 6.44
C ALA A 52 9.81 -8.53 6.53
N THR A 53 10.04 -9.72 7.09
CA THR A 53 9.06 -10.78 7.28
C THR A 53 8.32 -10.75 8.61
N LYS A 54 8.72 -9.92 9.58
CA LYS A 54 8.21 -9.94 10.97
C LYS A 54 6.68 -9.90 11.07
N TYR A 55 6.03 -9.18 10.17
CA TYR A 55 4.58 -8.94 10.22
C TYR A 55 3.78 -9.73 9.21
N LEU A 56 4.45 -10.50 8.34
CA LEU A 56 3.79 -11.31 7.31
C LEU A 56 2.95 -12.44 7.92
N PRO A 57 1.96 -12.97 7.17
CA PRO A 57 1.19 -14.13 7.59
C PRO A 57 2.10 -15.33 7.88
N GLU A 58 1.66 -16.20 8.79
CA GLU A 58 2.35 -17.46 9.05
C GLU A 58 2.43 -18.30 7.76
N GLY A 59 3.59 -18.91 7.53
CA GLY A 59 3.85 -19.68 6.30
C GLY A 59 4.19 -18.82 5.07
N ALA A 60 4.29 -17.50 5.21
CA ALA A 60 4.78 -16.63 4.14
C ALA A 60 6.22 -16.97 3.77
N SER A 61 6.49 -17.14 2.48
CA SER A 61 7.81 -17.48 1.94
C SER A 61 8.09 -16.67 0.67
N LYS A 62 9.35 -16.61 0.23
CA LYS A 62 9.61 -16.01 -1.09
C LYS A 62 8.93 -16.85 -2.17
N PRO A 63 8.27 -16.23 -3.15
CA PRO A 63 7.65 -16.97 -4.24
C PRO A 63 8.70 -17.73 -5.03
N THR A 64 8.31 -18.89 -5.55
CA THR A 64 9.06 -19.55 -6.63
C THR A 64 8.99 -18.69 -7.90
N SER A 65 9.89 -18.94 -8.87
CA SER A 65 9.85 -18.24 -10.17
C SER A 65 8.53 -18.46 -10.91
N GLU A 66 7.91 -19.64 -10.76
CA GLU A 66 6.59 -19.91 -11.34
C GLU A 66 5.52 -19.02 -10.70
N GLN A 67 5.49 -18.97 -9.37
CA GLN A 67 4.54 -18.13 -8.64
C GLN A 67 4.74 -16.64 -8.95
N ALA A 68 5.97 -16.15 -8.93
CA ALA A 68 6.25 -14.76 -9.29
C ALA A 68 5.79 -14.44 -10.73
N GLY A 69 5.95 -15.40 -11.66
CA GLY A 69 5.50 -15.30 -13.04
C GLY A 69 3.98 -15.19 -13.23
N TRP A 70 3.17 -15.58 -12.23
CA TRP A 70 1.72 -15.41 -12.27
C TRP A 70 1.30 -13.94 -12.22
N ILE A 71 2.03 -13.14 -11.46
CA ILE A 71 1.69 -11.75 -11.18
C ILE A 71 2.71 -10.78 -11.79
N SER A 72 3.74 -11.27 -12.48
CA SER A 72 4.72 -10.39 -13.09
C SER A 72 4.12 -9.60 -14.25
N GLY A 73 4.53 -8.34 -14.39
CA GLY A 73 4.01 -7.48 -15.43
C GLY A 73 3.85 -6.03 -14.99
N VAL A 74 3.43 -5.20 -15.95
CA VAL A 74 3.11 -3.78 -15.72
C VAL A 74 1.61 -3.68 -15.44
N TYR A 75 1.22 -3.01 -14.37
CA TYR A 75 -0.17 -2.74 -14.02
C TYR A 75 -0.40 -1.24 -14.01
N ASP A 76 -1.52 -0.84 -14.60
CA ASP A 76 -2.06 0.51 -14.49
C ASP A 76 -2.61 0.72 -13.08
N ALA A 77 -2.03 1.70 -12.39
CA ALA A 77 -2.30 2.06 -11.01
C ALA A 77 -3.04 3.40 -10.88
N GLU A 78 -3.58 3.94 -11.98
CA GLU A 78 -4.31 5.20 -11.99
C GLU A 78 -5.54 5.13 -11.06
N THR A 79 -5.67 6.12 -10.17
CA THR A 79 -6.86 6.25 -9.31
C THR A 79 -7.56 7.57 -9.52
N GLY A 80 -8.75 7.54 -10.10
CA GLY A 80 -9.67 8.68 -10.12
C GLY A 80 -9.50 9.60 -11.32
N SER A 81 -9.86 10.87 -11.14
CA SER A 81 -10.07 11.87 -12.21
C SER A 81 -8.85 12.74 -12.52
N ASP A 82 -7.74 12.50 -11.83
CA ASP A 82 -6.58 13.40 -11.86
C ASP A 82 -5.68 13.14 -13.09
N ASN A 83 -6.00 12.12 -13.92
CA ASN A 83 -5.26 11.70 -15.11
C ASN A 83 -3.77 11.45 -14.84
N ASP A 84 -3.44 11.11 -13.59
CA ASP A 84 -2.07 10.84 -13.17
C ASP A 84 -1.71 9.39 -13.55
N GLU A 85 -0.78 9.25 -14.51
CA GLU A 85 -0.39 7.95 -15.05
C GLU A 85 0.64 7.28 -14.13
N ILE A 86 0.13 6.43 -13.24
CA ILE A 86 0.94 5.67 -12.30
C ILE A 86 0.98 4.20 -12.73
N TYR A 87 2.15 3.58 -12.69
CA TYR A 87 2.34 2.18 -13.05
C TYR A 87 3.04 1.40 -11.93
N TYR A 88 2.60 0.15 -11.73
CA TYR A 88 3.34 -0.87 -11.00
C TYR A 88 4.03 -1.80 -11.96
N TYR A 89 5.28 -2.15 -11.68
CA TYR A 89 5.94 -3.27 -12.32
C TYR A 89 6.31 -4.29 -11.25
N ILE A 90 5.73 -5.49 -11.35
CA ILE A 90 6.13 -6.64 -10.55
C ILE A 90 7.11 -7.44 -11.40
N ASP A 91 8.35 -7.57 -10.93
CA ASP A 91 9.36 -8.33 -11.67
C ASP A 91 9.23 -9.85 -11.46
N GLU A 92 10.04 -10.61 -12.19
CA GLU A 92 10.06 -12.08 -12.15
C GLU A 92 10.54 -12.66 -10.81
N GLU A 93 11.03 -11.82 -9.89
CA GLU A 93 11.37 -12.19 -8.52
C GLU A 93 10.28 -11.80 -7.50
N GLY A 94 9.20 -11.17 -7.98
CA GLY A 94 8.11 -10.67 -7.15
C GLY A 94 8.47 -9.40 -6.36
N VAL A 95 9.41 -8.59 -6.87
CA VAL A 95 9.70 -7.26 -6.33
C VAL A 95 8.85 -6.22 -7.06
N VAL A 96 8.25 -5.33 -6.29
CA VAL A 96 7.41 -4.25 -6.81
C VAL A 96 8.28 -3.01 -7.08
N HIS A 97 8.14 -2.47 -8.29
CA HIS A 97 8.69 -1.19 -8.72
C HIS A 97 7.53 -0.28 -9.09
N THR A 98 7.65 1.00 -8.80
CA THR A 98 6.57 1.99 -8.89
C THR A 98 7.05 3.19 -9.70
N TYR A 99 6.27 3.54 -10.72
CA TYR A 99 6.62 4.58 -11.67
C TYR A 99 5.48 5.59 -11.78
N ASP A 100 5.86 6.86 -11.81
CA ASP A 100 4.99 8.02 -11.89
C ASP A 100 5.35 8.80 -13.18
N TYR A 101 4.35 9.23 -13.95
CA TYR A 101 4.58 9.94 -15.21
C TYR A 101 4.55 11.46 -15.00
N MET A 102 5.68 12.11 -15.18
CA MET A 102 5.93 13.50 -14.78
C MET A 102 5.42 14.55 -15.80
N ASN A 103 4.30 14.30 -16.47
CA ASN A 103 3.74 15.19 -17.49
C ASN A 103 2.21 15.40 -17.35
N ASP A 104 1.72 15.31 -16.12
CA ASP A 104 0.32 15.57 -15.75
C ASP A 104 0.00 17.07 -15.49
N GLY A 105 1.01 17.95 -15.59
CA GLY A 105 0.89 19.39 -15.35
C GLY A 105 1.07 19.81 -13.88
N VAL A 106 1.28 18.86 -12.96
CA VAL A 106 1.66 19.11 -11.56
C VAL A 106 3.18 19.20 -11.44
N ASP A 107 3.91 18.30 -12.13
CA ASP A 107 5.37 18.27 -12.14
C ASP A 107 5.91 18.77 -13.49
N SER A 108 6.44 20.00 -13.51
CA SER A 108 6.70 20.77 -14.74
C SER A 108 7.96 20.36 -15.56
N SER A 109 8.45 19.13 -15.45
CA SER A 109 9.75 18.73 -16.01
C SER A 109 9.68 17.48 -16.89
N GLY A 110 9.21 17.66 -18.13
CA GLY A 110 9.43 16.73 -19.24
C GLY A 110 8.57 15.47 -19.24
N ASN A 111 8.24 14.98 -20.43
CA ASN A 111 7.53 13.72 -20.66
C ASN A 111 8.44 12.54 -20.28
N CYS A 112 8.53 12.21 -19.00
CA CYS A 112 9.35 11.12 -18.50
C CYS A 112 8.69 10.42 -17.30
N TYR A 113 9.19 9.24 -16.97
CA TYR A 113 8.80 8.50 -15.79
C TYR A 113 9.80 8.74 -14.65
N ALA A 114 9.31 8.87 -13.43
CA ALA A 114 10.12 8.88 -12.22
C ALA A 114 9.79 7.67 -11.34
N VAL A 115 10.79 7.15 -10.65
CA VAL A 115 10.56 6.16 -9.58
C VAL A 115 9.86 6.86 -8.42
N ALA A 116 8.83 6.23 -7.84
CA ALA A 116 8.08 6.87 -6.76
C ALA A 116 8.99 7.18 -5.55
N ALA A 117 8.98 8.44 -5.12
CA ALA A 117 9.77 8.94 -4.01
C ALA A 117 8.90 9.19 -2.76
N ASN A 118 9.54 9.38 -1.60
CA ASN A 118 8.82 9.65 -0.35
C ASN A 118 7.84 10.82 -0.50
N GLY A 119 6.59 10.61 -0.07
CA GLY A 119 5.50 11.59 -0.18
C GLY A 119 4.71 11.52 -1.48
N LYS A 120 5.19 10.78 -2.49
CA LYS A 120 4.43 10.45 -3.70
C LYS A 120 3.53 9.25 -3.47
N ALA A 121 2.55 9.08 -4.34
CA ALA A 121 1.67 7.92 -4.32
C ALA A 121 2.50 6.64 -4.44
N ASN A 122 2.15 5.63 -3.66
CA ASN A 122 2.66 4.27 -3.74
C ASN A 122 4.15 4.06 -3.43
N TYR A 123 4.89 5.09 -3.00
CA TYR A 123 6.31 4.95 -2.65
C TYR A 123 6.56 3.86 -1.59
N GLN A 124 5.58 3.56 -0.73
CA GLN A 124 5.70 2.52 0.29
C GLN A 124 5.80 1.10 -0.30
N LEU A 125 5.41 0.91 -1.56
CA LEU A 125 5.52 -0.34 -2.30
C LEU A 125 6.84 -0.44 -3.07
N GLU A 126 7.53 0.67 -3.33
CA GLU A 126 8.79 0.69 -4.06
C GLU A 126 9.84 -0.23 -3.42
N GLY A 127 10.36 -1.17 -4.21
CA GLY A 127 11.35 -2.16 -3.81
C GLY A 127 10.84 -3.22 -2.82
N LYS A 128 9.52 -3.30 -2.58
CA LYS A 128 8.97 -4.32 -1.67
C LYS A 128 8.95 -5.69 -2.34
N GLN A 129 9.42 -6.69 -1.60
CA GLN A 129 9.28 -8.10 -1.95
C GLN A 129 7.86 -8.57 -1.59
N LEU A 130 7.18 -9.19 -2.55
CA LEU A 130 5.97 -9.98 -2.32
C LEU A 130 6.35 -11.37 -1.79
N TYR A 131 5.55 -11.91 -0.88
CA TYR A 131 5.74 -13.22 -0.27
C TYR A 131 4.53 -14.12 -0.52
N TRP A 132 4.76 -15.35 -0.93
CA TRP A 132 3.70 -16.32 -1.17
C TRP A 132 3.20 -16.96 0.12
N VAL A 133 1.88 -17.05 0.27
CA VAL A 133 1.17 -17.72 1.38
C VAL A 133 0.33 -18.87 0.82
N GLU A 134 0.91 -20.06 0.80
CA GLU A 134 0.34 -21.28 0.19
C GLU A 134 -1.07 -21.60 0.69
N SER A 135 -1.31 -21.53 2.00
CA SER A 135 -2.58 -21.90 2.62
C SER A 135 -3.76 -21.03 2.20
N LYS A 136 -3.49 -19.86 1.61
CA LYS A 136 -4.50 -18.89 1.17
C LYS A 136 -4.47 -18.63 -0.33
N GLN A 137 -3.44 -19.11 -1.02
CA GLN A 137 -3.14 -18.76 -2.40
C GLN A 137 -3.07 -17.24 -2.61
N GLU A 138 -2.30 -16.57 -1.74
CA GLU A 138 -2.20 -15.12 -1.69
C GLU A 138 -0.73 -14.66 -1.67
N PHE A 139 -0.43 -13.56 -2.36
CA PHE A 139 0.83 -12.81 -2.19
C PHE A 139 0.66 -11.77 -1.10
N ALA A 140 1.56 -11.74 -0.12
CA ALA A 140 1.55 -10.82 1.00
C ALA A 140 2.71 -9.81 0.90
N VAL A 141 2.41 -8.56 1.23
CA VAL A 141 3.41 -7.50 1.35
C VAL A 141 3.15 -6.67 2.59
N ASN A 142 4.23 -6.39 3.33
CA ASN A 142 4.16 -5.45 4.43
C ASN A 142 4.46 -4.04 3.91
N LEU A 143 3.48 -3.14 4.03
CA LEU A 143 3.57 -1.77 3.52
C LEU A 143 4.51 -0.90 4.36
N VAL A 144 4.64 -1.21 5.65
CA VAL A 144 5.42 -0.40 6.61
C VAL A 144 6.26 -1.31 7.49
N ASP A 145 7.58 -1.24 7.40
CA ASP A 145 8.53 -2.22 7.97
C ASP A 145 8.45 -2.41 9.50
N ASP A 146 7.80 -1.49 10.20
CA ASP A 146 7.66 -1.47 11.66
C ASP A 146 6.19 -1.48 12.16
N VAL A 147 5.22 -1.67 11.26
CA VAL A 147 3.80 -1.73 11.60
C VAL A 147 3.20 -2.99 10.96
N LYS A 148 2.25 -3.65 11.64
CA LYS A 148 1.53 -4.79 11.06
C LYS A 148 0.53 -4.31 10.01
N THR A 149 1.03 -3.89 8.86
CA THR A 149 0.23 -3.46 7.71
C THR A 149 0.50 -4.38 6.53
N VAL A 150 -0.15 -5.55 6.58
CA VAL A 150 -0.05 -6.51 5.49
C VAL A 150 -1.21 -6.32 4.53
N VAL A 151 -0.87 -6.16 3.27
CA VAL A 151 -1.80 -6.30 2.14
C VAL A 151 -1.61 -7.70 1.57
N THR A 152 -2.69 -8.37 1.20
CA THR A 152 -2.62 -9.58 0.39
C THR A 152 -3.33 -9.45 -0.95
N LEU A 153 -2.73 -10.04 -1.99
CA LEU A 153 -3.23 -10.17 -3.35
C LEU A 153 -3.63 -11.64 -3.55
N GLY A 154 -4.91 -11.93 -3.68
CA GLY A 154 -5.37 -13.28 -4.02
C GLY A 154 -5.26 -13.51 -5.51
N VAL A 155 -4.91 -14.73 -5.87
CA VAL A 155 -4.92 -15.20 -7.26
C VAL A 155 -6.00 -16.27 -7.44
N ASP A 156 -6.68 -16.23 -8.58
CA ASP A 156 -7.70 -17.22 -8.93
C ASP A 156 -7.10 -18.51 -9.52
N GLY A 157 -7.95 -19.44 -9.95
CA GLY A 157 -7.50 -20.69 -10.58
C GLY A 157 -6.84 -20.54 -11.96
N ASN A 158 -6.89 -19.35 -12.56
CA ASN A 158 -6.19 -18.98 -13.79
C ASN A 158 -4.91 -18.18 -13.50
N HIS A 159 -4.60 -17.95 -12.22
CA HIS A 159 -3.49 -17.15 -11.72
C HIS A 159 -3.63 -15.65 -11.97
N ASP A 160 -4.85 -15.16 -12.22
CA ASP A 160 -5.15 -13.73 -12.30
C ASP A 160 -5.37 -13.15 -10.90
N ILE A 161 -5.00 -11.88 -10.68
CA ILE A 161 -5.26 -11.20 -9.40
C ILE A 161 -6.75 -10.86 -9.30
N ASP A 162 -7.46 -11.47 -8.36
CA ASP A 162 -8.92 -11.35 -8.23
C ASP A 162 -9.38 -10.73 -6.89
N LYS A 163 -8.45 -10.57 -5.95
CA LYS A 163 -8.76 -10.18 -4.57
C LYS A 163 -7.67 -9.32 -3.95
N LEU A 164 -8.10 -8.32 -3.18
CA LEU A 164 -7.23 -7.46 -2.40
C LEU A 164 -7.71 -7.43 -0.94
N VAL A 165 -6.81 -7.68 0.02
CA VAL A 165 -7.15 -7.72 1.44
C VAL A 165 -6.26 -6.80 2.24
N LEU A 166 -6.88 -5.86 2.97
CA LEU A 166 -6.24 -5.09 4.01
C LEU A 166 -7.22 -4.91 5.18
N ALA A 167 -6.95 -5.58 6.31
CA ALA A 167 -7.77 -5.49 7.53
C ALA A 167 -9.30 -5.71 7.33
N GLY A 168 -9.69 -6.28 6.19
CA GLY A 168 -11.03 -6.40 5.63
C GLY A 168 -10.88 -6.81 4.16
N SER A 169 -11.79 -7.62 3.63
CA SER A 169 -11.70 -8.15 2.27
C SER A 169 -12.40 -7.22 1.27
N PHE A 170 -11.73 -6.90 0.17
CA PHE A 170 -12.33 -6.29 -1.00
C PHE A 170 -12.12 -7.24 -2.19
N SER A 171 -13.20 -7.68 -2.82
CA SER A 171 -13.17 -8.52 -4.03
C SER A 171 -13.95 -7.84 -5.14
N GLY A 172 -13.35 -7.71 -6.33
CA GLY A 172 -13.96 -7.03 -7.48
C GLY A 172 -13.32 -7.50 -8.78
N SER A 173 -14.13 -7.77 -9.80
CA SER A 173 -13.71 -8.40 -11.06
C SER A 173 -13.24 -7.43 -12.15
N THR A 174 -13.36 -6.12 -11.95
CA THR A 174 -13.04 -5.08 -12.96
C THR A 174 -11.92 -4.12 -12.52
N GLY A 175 -11.25 -4.42 -11.40
CA GLY A 175 -10.23 -3.58 -10.81
C GLY A 175 -10.40 -3.52 -9.29
N LEU A 176 -9.29 -3.68 -8.57
CA LEU A 176 -9.23 -3.62 -7.11
C LEU A 176 -8.58 -2.28 -6.74
N PHE A 177 -9.35 -1.42 -6.08
CA PHE A 177 -8.91 -0.07 -5.69
C PHE A 177 -8.88 0.05 -4.17
N MET A 178 -7.73 0.42 -3.63
CA MET A 178 -7.55 0.70 -2.21
C MET A 178 -6.77 1.99 -2.03
N LYS A 179 -7.38 2.96 -1.34
CA LYS A 179 -6.73 4.19 -0.92
C LYS A 179 -6.52 4.18 0.60
N LEU A 180 -5.26 4.26 1.02
CA LEU A 180 -4.87 4.39 2.42
C LEU A 180 -4.13 5.70 2.60
N SER A 181 -4.58 6.52 3.55
CA SER A 181 -4.01 7.85 3.85
C SER A 181 -3.27 7.89 5.20
N SER A 182 -3.57 6.96 6.13
CA SER A 182 -2.90 6.88 7.43
C SER A 182 -3.10 5.52 8.09
N ILE A 183 -2.09 5.02 8.78
CA ILE A 183 -2.13 3.78 9.57
C ILE A 183 -1.44 4.00 10.90
N ASN A 184 -2.19 3.82 12.00
CA ASN A 184 -1.70 4.08 13.37
C ASN A 184 -1.07 5.48 13.53
N GLY A 185 -1.65 6.50 12.88
CA GLY A 185 -1.17 7.88 12.93
C GLY A 185 0.07 8.18 12.07
N LYS A 186 0.59 7.19 11.34
CA LYS A 186 1.62 7.40 10.32
C LYS A 186 0.95 7.65 8.98
N GLU A 187 1.36 8.71 8.29
CA GLU A 187 0.94 8.97 6.92
C GLU A 187 1.39 7.81 6.03
N VAL A 188 0.44 7.28 5.28
CA VAL A 188 0.64 6.26 4.26
C VAL A 188 -0.12 6.80 3.05
N ASN A 189 0.47 6.80 1.86
CA ASN A 189 -0.21 7.28 0.66
C ASN A 189 -0.16 6.16 -0.38
N ILE A 190 -1.04 5.18 -0.18
CA ILE A 190 -1.12 4.02 -1.07
C ILE A 190 -2.44 4.09 -1.80
N ASN A 191 -2.33 4.17 -3.12
CA ASN A 191 -3.36 4.08 -4.12
C ASN A 191 -3.12 2.79 -4.90
N LEU A 192 -3.46 1.64 -4.29
CA LEU A 192 -3.33 0.36 -4.95
C LEU A 192 -4.54 0.17 -5.87
N ALA A 193 -4.36 0.50 -7.14
CA ALA A 193 -5.21 0.07 -8.23
C ALA A 193 -4.51 -1.09 -8.93
N LEU A 194 -5.11 -2.28 -8.87
CA LEU A 194 -4.68 -3.40 -9.69
C LEU A 194 -5.85 -3.78 -10.59
N ARG A 195 -5.68 -3.56 -11.90
CA ARG A 195 -6.50 -4.25 -12.88
C ARG A 195 -6.20 -5.75 -12.79
N ALA A 196 -7.19 -6.58 -13.08
CA ALA A 196 -7.06 -8.04 -12.95
C ALA A 196 -5.92 -8.63 -13.80
N ALA A 197 -5.55 -7.94 -14.89
CA ALA A 197 -4.46 -8.35 -15.79
C ALA A 197 -3.45 -7.20 -16.00
N PRO A 198 -2.17 -7.54 -16.26
CA PRO A 198 -1.17 -6.58 -16.71
C PRO A 198 -1.59 -5.82 -17.97
N VAL A 199 -1.17 -4.57 -18.08
CA VAL A 199 -1.30 -3.78 -19.31
C VAL A 199 -0.25 -4.19 -20.32
N SER A 200 -0.60 -4.11 -21.61
CA SER A 200 0.31 -4.40 -22.73
C SER A 200 1.10 -3.18 -23.19
N SER A 201 0.70 -1.98 -22.77
CA SER A 201 1.35 -0.71 -23.08
C SER A 201 1.06 0.30 -21.96
N PRO A 202 2.04 1.09 -21.52
CA PRO A 202 3.47 0.99 -21.86
C PRO A 202 4.09 -0.32 -21.34
N THR A 203 5.14 -0.81 -22.00
CA THR A 203 5.94 -1.92 -21.49
C THR A 203 6.95 -1.42 -20.46
N ILE A 204 7.51 -2.32 -19.64
CA ILE A 204 8.59 -1.96 -18.72
C ILE A 204 9.84 -1.41 -19.45
N THR A 205 10.10 -1.86 -20.68
CA THR A 205 11.17 -1.33 -21.51
C THR A 205 10.90 0.11 -21.92
N ASP A 206 9.65 0.44 -22.30
CA ASP A 206 9.25 1.81 -22.63
C ASP A 206 9.44 2.73 -21.42
N ILE A 207 8.92 2.33 -20.25
CA ILE A 207 9.05 3.09 -18.99
C ILE A 207 10.52 3.35 -18.66
N LYS A 208 11.35 2.28 -18.65
CA LYS A 208 12.78 2.40 -18.30
C LYS A 208 13.57 3.25 -19.29
N SER A 209 13.19 3.26 -20.57
CA SER A 209 13.83 4.08 -21.61
C SER A 209 13.50 5.56 -21.51
N ALA A 210 12.40 5.88 -20.84
CA ALA A 210 11.89 7.24 -20.67
C ALA A 210 11.97 7.70 -19.21
N LEU A 211 12.89 7.15 -18.41
CA LEU A 211 13.13 7.66 -17.06
C LEU A 211 13.69 9.08 -17.13
N CYS A 212 13.26 9.94 -16.20
CA CYS A 212 13.80 11.29 -16.08
C CYS A 212 15.31 11.23 -15.80
N GLU A 213 16.08 12.07 -16.51
CA GLU A 213 17.54 12.22 -16.34
C GLU A 213 17.92 13.11 -15.15
#